data_AF-A0AAD8T3L7-F1
#
_entry.id   AF-A0AAD8T3L7-F1
#
_cell.length_a   1.000
_cell.length_b   1.000
_cell.length_c   1.000
_cell.angle_alpha   90.00
_cell.angle_beta   90.00
_cell.angle_gamma   90.00
#
_symmetry.space_group_name_H-M   'P 1'
#
loop_
_entity.id
_entity.type
_entity.pdbx_description
1 polymer ?
#
loop_
_entity_poly.entity_id
_entity_poly.type
_entity_poly.pdbx_seq_one_letter_code
_entity_poly.pdbx_strand_id
1 'polypeptide(L)'
;MPSWNDGESSEDSLLSDFDYGHGLSPRKPIPETILDTEFTGYDDCDLRCNHDMPMYRLVCFEGENTGRRFLACGCKDEEMCDKVEWVDGPWPPPLQRSLVKLWAMHDEERDSRIHGNVEYATKNYQLTLQKKELEKKNMELHKQVGNALEYVSEITSHDLELEVAKREKAEQEVISLREEKKRLEHELAKRPKTDDECSTLKEEKKRLEYYVAELLKQSHALKDKMKKIAEICGE
;
A
#
# COMPACT_ATOMS: atom_id res chain seq x y z
N MET A 1 -14.65 -23.92 -27.15
CA MET A 1 -13.93 -24.85 -26.26
C MET A 1 -12.47 -24.85 -26.72
N PRO A 2 -11.50 -24.41 -25.90
CA PRO A 2 -10.10 -24.45 -26.32
C PRO A 2 -9.58 -25.88 -26.17
N SER A 3 -9.05 -26.41 -27.27
CA SER A 3 -8.33 -27.68 -27.35
C SER A 3 -6.88 -27.40 -26.95
N TRP A 4 -6.39 -28.07 -25.90
CA TRP A 4 -5.02 -27.99 -25.45
C TRP A 4 -4.18 -28.98 -26.27
N ASN A 5 -3.16 -28.46 -26.94
CA ASN A 5 -2.14 -29.24 -27.60
C ASN A 5 -0.99 -29.40 -26.59
N ASP A 6 -0.89 -30.57 -25.99
CA ASP A 6 0.18 -30.97 -25.08
C ASP A 6 1.46 -31.22 -25.90
N GLY A 7 2.23 -30.17 -26.11
CA GLY A 7 3.60 -30.26 -26.60
C GLY A 7 4.54 -30.44 -25.43
N GLU A 8 4.65 -31.68 -24.92
CA GLU A 8 5.75 -32.09 -24.06
C GLU A 8 7.06 -32.00 -24.85
N SER A 9 7.80 -30.91 -24.67
CA SER A 9 9.18 -30.83 -25.12
C SER A 9 10.08 -31.29 -23.98
N SER A 10 10.39 -32.58 -24.02
CA SER A 10 11.46 -33.24 -23.28
C SER A 10 12.78 -32.47 -23.43
N GLU A 11 13.18 -31.78 -22.37
CA GLU A 11 14.58 -31.40 -22.10
C GLU A 11 15.05 -32.05 -20.80
N ASP A 12 15.14 -33.38 -20.83
CA ASP A 12 15.95 -34.15 -19.89
C ASP A 12 17.30 -34.50 -20.56
N SER A 13 18.36 -34.57 -19.77
CA SER A 13 19.75 -34.97 -20.10
C SER A 13 20.82 -33.87 -20.20
N LEU A 14 20.86 -32.89 -19.29
CA LEU A 14 22.12 -32.17 -19.01
C LEU A 14 22.42 -31.90 -17.52
N LEU A 15 21.68 -32.51 -16.58
CA LEU A 15 21.86 -32.26 -15.15
C LEU A 15 22.15 -33.53 -14.31
N SER A 16 22.65 -34.60 -14.94
CA SER A 16 22.99 -35.84 -14.21
C SER A 16 24.41 -35.90 -13.62
N ASP A 17 25.28 -34.92 -13.92
CA ASP A 17 26.71 -35.01 -13.55
C ASP A 17 27.19 -33.92 -12.59
N PHE A 18 26.29 -33.14 -11.99
CA PHE A 18 26.66 -32.23 -10.91
C PHE A 18 26.70 -33.00 -9.58
N ASP A 19 27.88 -33.54 -9.28
CA ASP A 19 28.26 -34.03 -7.96
C ASP A 19 28.06 -32.90 -6.94
N TYR A 20 26.93 -32.91 -6.24
CA TYR A 20 26.59 -31.97 -5.16
C TYR A 20 27.33 -32.31 -3.85
N GLY A 21 28.61 -32.66 -3.97
CA GLY A 21 29.50 -32.91 -2.85
C GLY A 21 30.90 -32.43 -3.25
N HIS A 22 31.36 -31.34 -2.65
CA HIS A 22 32.59 -30.61 -2.97
C HIS A 22 32.46 -29.64 -4.14
N GLY A 23 32.26 -28.37 -3.80
CA GLY A 23 32.35 -27.26 -4.75
C GLY A 23 33.64 -27.30 -5.55
N LEU A 24 33.57 -26.72 -6.75
CA LEU A 24 34.59 -26.57 -7.79
C LEU A 24 35.81 -25.75 -7.32
N SER A 25 36.40 -26.09 -6.19
CA SER A 25 37.74 -25.68 -5.79
C SER A 25 38.67 -26.77 -6.29
N PRO A 26 39.75 -26.45 -7.03
CA PRO A 26 40.80 -27.42 -7.33
C PRO A 26 41.16 -28.13 -6.02
N ARG A 27 41.14 -29.47 -6.00
CA ARG A 27 41.54 -30.23 -4.81
C ARG A 27 42.90 -29.68 -4.38
N LYS A 28 42.99 -29.20 -3.13
CA LYS A 28 44.27 -28.75 -2.60
C LYS A 28 45.25 -29.92 -2.73
N PRO A 29 46.49 -29.67 -3.15
CA PRO A 29 47.47 -30.73 -3.38
C PRO A 29 47.84 -31.48 -2.10
N ILE A 30 47.55 -30.91 -0.92
CA ILE A 30 47.78 -31.53 0.39
C ILE A 30 46.53 -31.36 1.29
N PRO A 31 46.39 -32.17 2.36
CA PRO A 31 45.28 -32.06 3.30
C PRO A 31 45.18 -30.69 3.97
N GLU A 32 43.99 -30.33 4.45
CA GLU A 32 43.82 -29.13 5.28
C GLU A 32 44.64 -29.22 6.57
N THR A 33 45.09 -28.05 7.06
CA THR A 33 46.03 -27.97 8.18
C THR A 33 45.53 -27.08 9.32
N ILE A 34 45.97 -27.41 10.52
CA ILE A 34 45.82 -26.58 11.72
C ILE A 34 47.19 -26.13 12.21
N LEU A 35 47.25 -24.96 12.85
CA LEU A 35 48.48 -24.44 13.43
C LEU A 35 48.83 -25.19 14.72
N ASP A 36 50.06 -25.67 14.78
CA ASP A 36 50.67 -26.22 15.99
C ASP A 36 51.99 -25.48 16.24
N THR A 37 52.08 -24.77 17.35
CA THR A 37 53.27 -24.00 17.72
C THR A 37 54.47 -24.87 18.09
N GLU A 38 54.23 -26.11 18.51
CA GLU A 38 55.28 -27.07 18.89
C GLU A 38 55.76 -27.89 17.68
N PHE A 39 54.96 -27.93 16.60
CA PHE A 39 55.25 -28.67 15.38
C PHE A 39 55.06 -27.83 14.11
N THR A 40 56.00 -26.91 13.87
CA THR A 40 56.00 -25.98 12.74
C THR A 40 57.43 -25.72 12.22
N GLY A 41 57.55 -25.06 11.07
CA GLY A 41 58.83 -24.75 10.43
C GLY A 41 59.29 -25.82 9.44
N TYR A 42 60.45 -25.57 8.82
CA TYR A 42 61.08 -26.55 7.93
C TYR A 42 61.64 -27.72 8.71
N ASP A 43 61.52 -28.90 8.13
CA ASP A 43 62.13 -30.10 8.67
C ASP A 43 63.63 -30.14 8.38
N ASP A 44 64.40 -30.62 9.36
CA ASP A 44 65.87 -30.65 9.31
C ASP A 44 66.40 -31.93 8.64
N CYS A 45 65.52 -32.85 8.19
CA CYS A 45 65.93 -34.05 7.47
C CYS A 45 66.24 -33.76 6.00
N ASP A 46 66.96 -34.68 5.35
CA ASP A 46 67.26 -34.62 3.90
C ASP A 46 66.04 -34.86 2.99
N LEU A 47 64.83 -34.90 3.54
CA LEU A 47 63.60 -35.06 2.79
C LEU A 47 63.24 -33.76 2.07
N ARG A 48 63.14 -33.86 0.74
CA ARG A 48 62.81 -32.74 -0.14
C ARG A 48 61.48 -32.95 -0.82
N CYS A 49 60.75 -31.86 -1.07
CA CYS A 49 59.56 -31.89 -1.89
C CYS A 49 59.91 -32.10 -3.38
N ASN A 50 58.91 -32.15 -4.28
CA ASN A 50 59.17 -32.32 -5.72
C ASN A 50 59.88 -31.11 -6.37
N HIS A 51 59.99 -30.00 -5.64
CA HIS A 51 60.76 -28.80 -6.04
C HIS A 51 62.17 -28.76 -5.44
N ASP A 52 62.63 -29.85 -4.85
CA ASP A 52 63.95 -29.94 -4.19
C ASP A 52 64.13 -29.03 -2.95
N MET A 53 63.02 -28.48 -2.44
CA MET A 53 62.99 -27.65 -1.24
C MET A 53 62.80 -28.51 0.02
N PRO A 54 63.34 -28.09 1.19
CA PRO A 54 63.06 -28.73 2.47
C PRO A 54 61.55 -28.80 2.73
N MET A 55 61.10 -29.94 3.28
CA MET A 55 59.69 -30.10 3.62
C MET A 55 59.32 -29.29 4.87
N TYR A 56 58.05 -28.94 5.02
CA TYR A 56 57.50 -28.14 6.10
C TYR A 56 56.66 -29.01 7.03
N ARG A 57 56.79 -28.79 8.34
CA ARG A 57 56.07 -29.50 9.40
C ARG A 57 54.65 -28.94 9.54
N LEU A 58 53.66 -29.81 9.38
CA LEU A 58 52.22 -29.48 9.39
C LEU A 58 51.42 -30.50 10.20
N VAL A 59 50.26 -30.08 10.69
CA VAL A 59 49.29 -30.96 11.37
C VAL A 59 48.01 -31.01 10.55
N CYS A 60 47.56 -32.23 10.25
CA CYS A 60 46.36 -32.45 9.44
C CYS A 60 45.10 -32.08 10.22
N PHE A 61 44.18 -31.42 9.55
CA PHE A 61 42.85 -31.09 10.06
C PHE A 61 41.80 -31.50 9.03
N GLU A 62 41.80 -32.78 8.68
CA GLU A 62 40.90 -33.33 7.67
C GLU A 62 40.65 -34.81 7.91
N GLY A 63 39.38 -35.20 7.89
CA GLY A 63 38.93 -36.59 7.92
C GLY A 63 39.54 -37.43 9.05
N GLU A 64 39.86 -38.69 8.73
CA GLU A 64 40.41 -39.66 9.69
C GLU A 64 41.84 -39.37 10.15
N ASN A 65 42.54 -38.45 9.49
CA ASN A 65 43.93 -38.10 9.81
C ASN A 65 44.04 -36.84 10.66
N THR A 66 42.92 -36.27 11.08
CA THR A 66 42.87 -35.10 11.96
C THR A 66 43.78 -35.28 13.17
N GLY A 67 44.65 -34.29 13.40
CA GLY A 67 45.65 -34.25 14.47
C GLY A 67 46.96 -34.97 14.15
N ARG A 68 47.09 -35.69 13.03
CA ARG A 68 48.36 -36.35 12.65
C ARG A 68 49.34 -35.36 12.07
N ARG A 69 50.61 -35.52 12.41
CA ARG A 69 51.72 -34.73 11.88
C ARG A 69 52.20 -35.27 10.55
N PHE A 70 52.45 -34.37 9.61
CA PHE A 70 53.00 -34.70 8.30
C PHE A 70 53.97 -33.61 7.83
N LEU A 71 54.81 -34.00 6.88
CA LEU A 71 55.69 -33.12 6.14
C LEU A 71 55.08 -32.89 4.76
N ALA A 72 55.10 -31.64 4.28
CA ALA A 72 54.67 -31.32 2.92
C ALA A 72 55.49 -30.18 2.30
N CYS A 73 55.17 -29.80 1.07
CA CYS A 73 55.79 -28.65 0.42
C CYS A 73 55.49 -27.34 1.16
N GLY A 74 56.52 -26.56 1.48
CA GLY A 74 56.39 -25.23 2.08
C GLY A 74 56.15 -24.08 1.07
N CYS A 75 56.08 -24.39 -0.24
CA CYS A 75 55.77 -23.39 -1.27
C CYS A 75 54.36 -22.84 -1.07
N LYS A 76 54.18 -21.54 -1.27
CA LYS A 76 52.85 -20.89 -1.23
C LYS A 76 52.25 -20.94 -2.64
N ASP A 77 50.94 -21.18 -2.73
CA ASP A 77 50.10 -21.09 -3.94
C ASP A 77 50.20 -22.25 -4.95
N GLU A 78 49.88 -21.99 -6.23
CA GLU A 78 49.66 -22.95 -7.35
C GLU A 78 50.88 -23.82 -7.69
N GLU A 79 52.04 -23.55 -7.08
CA GLU A 79 53.28 -24.33 -7.18
C GLU A 79 53.47 -25.30 -6.00
N MET A 80 52.44 -25.57 -5.20
CA MET A 80 52.51 -26.58 -4.15
C MET A 80 52.40 -27.98 -4.75
N CYS A 81 53.44 -28.81 -4.60
CA CYS A 81 53.36 -30.21 -5.00
C CYS A 81 52.57 -31.03 -3.98
N ASP A 82 52.07 -32.18 -4.42
CA ASP A 82 51.25 -33.14 -3.68
C ASP A 82 52.04 -34.12 -2.79
N LYS A 83 53.37 -33.98 -2.72
CA LYS A 83 54.20 -34.84 -1.88
C LYS A 83 53.91 -34.61 -0.39
N VAL A 84 53.46 -35.68 0.26
CA VAL A 84 53.15 -35.75 1.70
C VAL A 84 53.87 -36.94 2.32
N GLU A 85 54.53 -36.73 3.46
CA GLU A 85 55.14 -37.80 4.26
C GLU A 85 54.58 -37.75 5.68
N TRP A 86 54.03 -38.87 6.18
CA TRP A 86 53.44 -38.92 7.52
C TRP A 86 54.50 -39.16 8.59
N VAL A 87 54.53 -38.33 9.62
CA VAL A 87 55.44 -38.48 10.76
C VAL A 87 54.87 -39.48 11.77
N ASP A 88 53.58 -39.38 12.05
CA ASP A 88 52.89 -40.27 12.96
C ASP A 88 52.36 -41.50 12.22
N GLY A 89 52.28 -42.64 12.91
CA GLY A 89 51.54 -43.80 12.43
C GLY A 89 50.04 -43.50 12.26
N PRO A 90 49.30 -44.38 11.56
CA PRO A 90 47.85 -44.23 11.48
C PRO A 90 47.23 -44.31 12.88
N TRP A 91 46.13 -43.58 13.08
CA TRP A 91 45.38 -43.70 14.32
C TRP A 91 44.83 -45.12 14.50
N PRO A 92 44.65 -45.59 15.75
CA PRO A 92 43.95 -46.83 16.01
C PRO A 92 42.55 -46.84 15.34
N PRO A 93 42.06 -47.98 14.82
CA PRO A 93 40.79 -48.04 14.10
C PRO A 93 39.58 -47.42 14.85
N PRO A 94 39.45 -47.54 16.19
CA PRO A 94 38.38 -46.86 16.91
C PRO A 94 38.43 -45.32 16.82
N LEU A 95 39.63 -44.73 16.79
CA LEU A 95 39.81 -43.30 16.69
C LEU A 95 39.53 -42.81 15.26
N GLN A 96 40.02 -43.51 14.24
CA GLN A 96 39.73 -43.18 12.83
C GLN A 96 38.22 -43.14 12.57
N ARG A 97 37.48 -44.17 13.02
CA ARG A 97 36.02 -44.21 12.87
C ARG A 97 35.31 -43.06 13.59
N SER A 98 35.79 -42.70 14.78
CA SER A 98 35.26 -41.56 15.54
C SER A 98 35.48 -40.24 14.79
N LEU A 99 36.68 -40.01 14.25
CA LEU A 99 37.02 -38.82 13.47
C LEU A 99 36.19 -38.72 12.20
N VAL A 100 36.05 -39.80 11.44
CA VAL A 100 35.18 -39.85 10.25
C VAL A 100 33.74 -39.48 10.62
N LYS A 101 33.20 -40.00 11.73
CA LYS A 101 31.84 -39.67 12.15
C LYS A 101 31.70 -38.20 12.55
N LEU A 102 32.69 -37.62 13.24
CA LEU A 102 32.68 -36.21 13.61
C LEU A 102 32.69 -35.29 12.37
N TRP A 103 33.52 -35.60 11.37
CA TRP A 103 33.53 -34.86 10.11
C TRP A 103 32.23 -34.98 9.34
N ALA A 104 31.65 -36.19 9.25
CA ALA A 104 30.33 -36.37 8.64
C ALA A 104 29.25 -35.52 9.33
N MET A 105 29.23 -35.46 10.66
CA MET A 105 28.30 -34.60 11.40
C MET A 105 28.54 -33.12 11.15
N HIS A 106 29.81 -32.70 11.07
CA HIS A 106 30.17 -31.32 10.76
C HIS A 106 29.73 -30.92 9.34
N ASP A 107 29.95 -31.80 8.37
CA ASP A 107 29.56 -31.57 6.98
C ASP A 107 28.04 -31.55 6.82
N GLU A 108 27.31 -32.49 7.44
CA GLU A 108 25.84 -32.50 7.47
C GLU A 108 25.26 -31.19 8.04
N GLU A 109 25.81 -30.68 9.15
CA GLU A 109 25.38 -29.42 9.76
C GLU A 109 25.73 -28.21 8.88
N ARG A 110 26.95 -28.18 8.32
CA ARG A 110 27.38 -27.13 7.41
C ARG A 110 26.47 -27.07 6.18
N ASP A 111 26.18 -28.21 5.58
CA ASP A 111 25.39 -28.32 4.36
C ASP A 111 23.94 -27.96 4.63
N SER A 112 23.37 -28.39 5.76
CA SER A 112 22.03 -27.99 6.21
C SER A 112 21.93 -26.47 6.39
N ARG A 113 22.95 -25.83 6.99
CA ARG A 113 23.00 -24.38 7.15
C ARG A 113 23.12 -23.65 5.81
N ILE A 114 23.98 -24.13 4.91
CA ILE A 114 24.14 -23.56 3.57
C ILE A 114 22.81 -23.66 2.81
N HIS A 115 22.17 -24.82 2.84
CA HIS A 115 20.88 -25.04 2.20
C HIS A 115 19.82 -24.06 2.71
N GLY A 116 19.64 -23.96 4.03
CA GLY A 116 18.68 -23.02 4.62
C GLY A 116 18.97 -21.55 4.28
N ASN A 117 20.26 -21.16 4.21
CA ASN A 117 20.65 -19.82 3.78
C ASN A 117 20.30 -19.54 2.31
N VAL A 118 20.49 -20.52 1.42
CA VAL A 118 20.14 -20.41 0.00
C VAL A 118 18.63 -20.31 -0.19
N GLU A 119 17.84 -21.12 0.54
CA GLU A 119 16.38 -21.03 0.53
C GLU A 119 15.89 -19.65 1.00
N TYR A 120 16.44 -19.16 2.12
CA TYR A 120 16.11 -17.84 2.65
C TYR A 120 16.47 -16.71 1.67
N ALA A 121 17.66 -16.78 1.06
CA ALA A 121 18.09 -15.81 0.05
C ALA A 121 17.15 -15.81 -1.17
N THR A 122 16.75 -16.98 -1.63
CA THR A 122 15.81 -17.15 -2.75
C THR A 122 14.45 -16.52 -2.44
N LYS A 123 13.90 -16.81 -1.25
CA LYS A 123 12.63 -16.23 -0.80
C LYS A 123 12.71 -14.71 -0.67
N ASN A 124 13.78 -14.18 -0.11
CA ASN A 124 13.99 -12.74 0.01
C ASN A 124 14.10 -12.05 -1.35
N TYR A 125 14.76 -12.69 -2.31
CA TYR A 125 14.83 -12.18 -3.67
C TYR A 125 13.43 -12.09 -4.31
N GLN A 126 12.62 -13.15 -4.21
CA GLN A 126 11.23 -13.15 -4.70
C GLN A 126 10.38 -12.05 -4.03
N LEU A 127 10.47 -11.90 -2.70
CA LEU A 127 9.77 -10.84 -1.97
C LEU A 127 10.21 -9.45 -2.41
N THR A 128 11.50 -9.27 -2.72
CA THR A 128 12.03 -8.00 -3.23
C THR A 128 11.46 -7.66 -4.61
N LEU A 129 11.29 -8.65 -5.49
CA LEU A 129 10.65 -8.45 -6.80
C LEU A 129 9.17 -8.06 -6.64
N GLN A 130 8.42 -8.78 -5.79
CA GLN A 130 7.02 -8.47 -5.50
C GLN A 130 6.86 -7.08 -4.90
N LYS A 131 7.74 -6.69 -3.96
CA LYS A 131 7.74 -5.36 -3.37
C LYS A 131 7.92 -4.27 -4.43
N LYS A 132 8.88 -4.41 -5.35
CA LYS A 132 9.10 -3.46 -6.45
C LYS A 132 7.87 -3.35 -7.36
N GLU A 133 7.21 -4.47 -7.66
CA GLU A 133 6.00 -4.47 -8.47
C GLU A 133 4.84 -3.73 -7.78
N LEU A 134 4.65 -3.98 -6.48
CA LEU A 134 3.65 -3.28 -5.67
C LEU A 134 3.95 -1.79 -5.55
N GLU A 135 5.21 -1.40 -5.36
CA GLU A 135 5.63 0.01 -5.34
C GLU A 135 5.28 0.71 -6.66
N LYS A 136 5.53 0.06 -7.81
CA LYS A 136 5.16 0.60 -9.13
C LYS A 136 3.65 0.77 -9.26
N LYS A 137 2.86 -0.24 -8.87
CA LYS A 137 1.39 -0.15 -8.89
C LYS A 137 0.87 0.96 -7.98
N ASN A 138 1.49 1.13 -6.82
CA ASN A 138 1.11 2.18 -5.88
C ASN A 138 1.40 3.58 -6.44
N MET A 139 2.57 3.79 -7.08
CA MET A 139 2.88 5.06 -7.76
C MET A 139 1.86 5.38 -8.86
N GLU A 140 1.45 4.38 -9.64
CA GLU A 140 0.45 4.56 -10.70
C GLU A 140 -0.92 4.92 -10.12
N LEU A 141 -1.37 4.23 -9.06
CA LEU A 141 -2.61 4.57 -8.36
C LEU A 141 -2.57 5.98 -7.76
N HIS A 142 -1.45 6.38 -7.15
CA HIS A 142 -1.28 7.75 -6.65
C HIS A 142 -1.43 8.80 -7.76
N LYS A 143 -0.88 8.54 -8.95
CA LYS A 143 -1.04 9.41 -10.11
C LYS A 143 -2.50 9.48 -10.58
N GLN A 144 -3.17 8.33 -10.67
CA GLN A 144 -4.59 8.28 -11.07
C GLN A 144 -5.50 9.02 -10.09
N VAL A 145 -5.26 8.85 -8.78
CA VAL A 145 -5.99 9.59 -7.74
C VAL A 145 -5.71 11.09 -7.84
N GLY A 146 -4.46 11.50 -8.09
CA GLY A 146 -4.11 12.91 -8.31
C GLY A 146 -4.88 13.53 -9.48
N ASN A 147 -4.87 12.86 -10.63
CA ASN A 147 -5.60 13.33 -11.82
C ASN A 147 -7.12 13.40 -11.58
N ALA A 148 -7.70 12.41 -10.89
CA ALA A 148 -9.12 12.40 -10.56
C ALA A 148 -9.48 13.54 -9.60
N LEU A 149 -8.61 13.85 -8.63
CA LEU A 149 -8.79 14.96 -7.71
C LEU A 149 -8.77 16.31 -8.44
N GLU A 150 -7.85 16.49 -9.38
CA GLU A 150 -7.76 17.69 -10.22
C GLU A 150 -9.03 17.87 -11.06
N TYR A 151 -9.49 16.81 -11.72
CA TYR A 151 -10.74 16.83 -12.49
C TYR A 151 -11.97 17.18 -11.63
N VAL A 152 -12.09 16.60 -10.44
CA VAL A 152 -13.18 16.92 -9.50
C VAL A 152 -13.08 18.38 -9.04
N SER A 153 -11.87 18.89 -8.80
CA SER A 153 -11.65 20.28 -8.44
C SER A 153 -12.11 21.24 -9.54
N GLU A 154 -11.81 20.94 -10.81
CA GLU A 154 -12.24 21.74 -11.96
C GLU A 154 -13.77 21.79 -12.07
N ILE A 155 -14.44 20.63 -12.00
CA ILE A 155 -15.91 20.56 -12.03
C ILE A 155 -16.51 21.36 -10.88
N THR A 156 -15.98 21.18 -9.67
CA THR A 156 -16.51 21.86 -8.48
C THR A 156 -16.35 23.38 -8.60
N SER A 157 -15.23 23.86 -9.15
CA SER A 157 -15.01 25.29 -9.39
C SER A 157 -16.03 25.85 -10.38
N HIS A 158 -16.23 25.16 -11.51
CA HIS A 158 -17.18 25.58 -12.54
C HIS A 158 -18.63 25.59 -12.01
N ASP A 159 -19.03 24.58 -11.23
CA ASP A 159 -20.34 24.54 -10.60
C ASP A 159 -20.53 25.69 -9.61
N LEU A 160 -19.48 26.05 -8.85
CA LEU A 160 -19.51 27.18 -7.93
C LEU A 160 -19.68 28.51 -8.70
N GLU A 161 -18.96 28.70 -9.81
CA GLU A 161 -19.06 29.87 -10.68
C GLU A 161 -20.47 30.01 -11.26
N LEU A 162 -21.09 28.90 -11.70
CA LEU A 162 -22.48 28.90 -12.16
C LEU A 162 -23.46 29.32 -11.07
N GLU A 163 -23.30 28.82 -9.85
CA GLU A 163 -24.16 29.20 -8.72
C GLU A 163 -23.96 30.66 -8.30
N VAL A 164 -22.74 31.16 -8.31
CA VAL A 164 -22.46 32.59 -8.08
C VAL A 164 -23.13 33.45 -9.15
N ALA A 165 -23.00 33.10 -10.44
CA ALA A 165 -23.63 33.85 -11.52
C ALA A 165 -25.17 33.85 -11.46
N LYS A 166 -25.78 32.72 -11.06
CA LYS A 166 -27.24 32.65 -10.83
C LYS A 166 -27.65 33.57 -9.69
N ARG A 167 -26.89 33.57 -8.59
CA ARG A 167 -27.15 34.42 -7.43
C ARG A 167 -27.03 35.90 -7.77
N GLU A 168 -26.01 36.30 -8.53
CA GLU A 168 -25.84 37.69 -8.97
C GLU A 168 -27.01 38.17 -9.83
N LYS A 169 -27.49 37.33 -10.76
CA LYS A 169 -28.69 37.65 -11.57
C LYS A 169 -29.93 37.82 -10.70
N ALA A 170 -30.15 36.91 -9.75
CA ALA A 170 -31.27 37.01 -8.82
C ALA A 170 -31.17 38.27 -7.94
N GLU A 171 -29.96 38.64 -7.49
CA GLU A 171 -29.72 39.86 -6.73
C GLU A 171 -29.99 41.12 -7.57
N GLN A 172 -29.60 41.15 -8.85
CA GLN A 172 -29.94 42.23 -9.78
C GLN A 172 -31.45 42.38 -9.99
N GLU A 173 -32.16 41.26 -10.17
CA GLU A 173 -33.62 41.24 -10.32
C GLU A 173 -34.33 41.74 -9.04
N VAL A 174 -33.82 41.37 -7.86
CA VAL A 174 -34.31 41.91 -6.58
C VAL A 174 -34.08 43.42 -6.47
N ILE A 175 -32.95 43.94 -6.95
CA ILE A 175 -32.68 45.38 -6.96
C ILE A 175 -33.67 46.10 -7.89
N SER A 176 -33.88 45.62 -9.12
CA SER A 176 -34.82 46.24 -10.06
C SER A 176 -36.25 46.24 -9.53
N LEU A 177 -36.71 45.12 -8.94
CA LEU A 177 -38.03 45.03 -8.32
C LEU A 177 -38.19 45.98 -7.13
N ARG A 178 -37.12 46.20 -6.35
CA ARG A 178 -37.14 47.20 -5.25
C ARG A 178 -37.26 48.62 -5.77
N GLU A 179 -36.59 48.95 -6.87
CA GLU A 179 -36.69 50.28 -7.50
C GLU A 179 -38.08 50.53 -8.09
N GLU A 180 -38.64 49.55 -8.80
CA GLU A 180 -40.00 49.61 -9.34
C GLU A 180 -41.03 49.74 -8.21
N LYS A 181 -40.89 48.94 -7.14
CA LYS A 181 -41.73 49.07 -5.94
C LYS A 181 -41.71 50.49 -5.38
N LYS A 182 -40.53 51.10 -5.24
CA LYS A 182 -40.41 52.50 -4.78
C LYS A 182 -41.10 53.49 -5.72
N ARG A 183 -41.01 53.28 -7.05
CA ARG A 183 -41.70 54.12 -8.04
C ARG A 183 -43.21 54.01 -7.90
N LEU A 184 -43.74 52.79 -7.82
CA LEU A 184 -45.17 52.53 -7.64
C LEU A 184 -45.69 53.11 -6.32
N GLU A 185 -44.94 52.97 -5.22
CA GLU A 185 -45.28 53.59 -3.94
C GLU A 185 -45.35 55.12 -4.03
N HIS A 186 -44.40 55.74 -4.73
CA HIS A 186 -44.39 57.19 -4.94
C HIS A 186 -45.49 57.66 -5.90
N GLU A 187 -45.81 56.92 -6.96
CA GLU A 187 -46.98 57.19 -7.82
C GLU A 187 -48.29 57.07 -7.03
N LEU A 188 -48.42 56.04 -6.19
CA LEU A 188 -49.57 55.84 -5.32
C LEU A 188 -49.73 57.03 -4.34
N ALA A 189 -48.62 57.55 -3.81
CA ALA A 189 -48.63 58.74 -2.95
C ALA A 189 -48.99 60.04 -3.70
N LYS A 190 -48.70 60.13 -5.01
CA LYS A 190 -49.02 61.28 -5.87
C LYS A 190 -50.41 61.27 -6.48
N ARG A 191 -51.11 60.13 -6.49
CA ARG A 191 -52.52 60.10 -6.90
C ARG A 191 -53.27 61.10 -6.02
N PRO A 192 -53.91 62.13 -6.60
CA PRO A 192 -54.79 62.97 -5.82
C PRO A 192 -55.89 62.06 -5.29
N LYS A 193 -55.94 61.86 -3.97
CA LYS A 193 -57.25 61.63 -3.36
C LYS A 193 -57.99 62.91 -3.69
N THR A 194 -58.87 62.89 -4.68
CA THR A 194 -59.76 64.03 -4.86
C THR A 194 -60.48 64.13 -3.52
N ASP A 195 -60.29 65.25 -2.82
CA ASP A 195 -60.95 65.48 -1.54
C ASP A 195 -62.47 65.33 -1.71
N ASP A 196 -62.96 65.55 -2.93
CA ASP A 196 -64.32 65.24 -3.37
C ASP A 196 -64.64 63.73 -3.36
N GLU A 197 -63.86 62.81 -3.94
CA GLU A 197 -64.16 61.37 -3.86
C GLU A 197 -64.04 60.84 -2.42
N CYS A 198 -63.05 61.32 -1.67
CA CYS A 198 -62.86 60.88 -0.28
C CYS A 198 -63.97 61.42 0.64
N SER A 199 -64.44 62.65 0.44
CA SER A 199 -65.56 63.23 1.21
C SER A 199 -66.90 62.65 0.77
N THR A 200 -67.16 62.50 -0.53
CA THR A 200 -68.41 61.90 -1.06
C THR A 200 -68.55 60.44 -0.66
N LEU A 201 -67.49 59.63 -0.72
CA LEU A 201 -67.53 58.25 -0.24
C LEU A 201 -67.73 58.18 1.27
N LYS A 202 -67.23 59.16 2.03
CA LYS A 202 -67.44 59.24 3.49
C LYS A 202 -68.86 59.67 3.85
N GLU A 203 -69.47 60.54 3.06
CA GLU A 203 -70.89 60.92 3.18
C GLU A 203 -71.83 59.80 2.74
N GLU A 204 -71.58 59.15 1.60
CA GLU A 204 -72.34 57.99 1.15
C GLU A 204 -72.24 56.84 2.15
N LYS A 205 -71.06 56.59 2.72
CA LYS A 205 -70.90 55.62 3.79
C LYS A 205 -71.79 55.94 4.99
N LYS A 206 -71.80 57.19 5.47
CA LYS A 206 -72.70 57.63 6.55
C LYS A 206 -74.18 57.49 6.19
N ARG A 207 -74.55 57.82 4.95
CA ARG A 207 -75.93 57.70 4.47
C ARG A 207 -76.38 56.24 4.40
N LEU A 208 -75.52 55.35 3.90
CA LEU A 208 -75.80 53.91 3.87
C LEU A 208 -75.87 53.32 5.27
N GLU A 209 -74.98 53.71 6.18
CA GLU A 209 -75.04 53.31 7.60
C GLU A 209 -76.38 53.71 8.25
N TYR A 210 -76.89 54.91 7.95
CA TYR A 210 -78.20 55.36 8.42
C TYR A 210 -79.35 54.51 7.85
N TYR A 211 -79.36 54.25 6.53
CA TYR A 211 -80.38 53.40 5.91
C TYR A 211 -80.36 51.97 6.43
N VAL A 212 -79.17 51.40 6.64
CA VAL A 212 -79.02 50.07 7.25
C VAL A 212 -79.61 50.07 8.66
N ALA A 213 -79.33 51.08 9.49
CA ALA A 213 -79.89 51.18 10.83
C ALA A 213 -81.43 51.28 10.82
N GLU A 214 -82.00 52.06 9.91
CA GLU A 214 -83.45 52.21 9.79
C GLU A 214 -84.12 50.91 9.29
N LEU A 215 -83.54 50.24 8.29
CA LEU A 215 -84.01 48.94 7.82
C LEU A 215 -83.93 47.87 8.90
N LEU A 216 -82.87 47.87 9.72
CA LEU A 216 -82.77 46.97 10.88
C LEU A 216 -83.88 47.27 11.89
N LYS A 217 -84.16 48.54 12.19
CA LYS A 217 -85.24 48.95 13.10
C LYS A 217 -86.62 48.52 12.59
N GLN A 218 -86.88 48.68 11.29
CA GLN A 218 -88.10 48.22 10.66
C GLN A 218 -88.20 46.69 10.66
N SER A 219 -87.10 45.98 10.39
CA SER A 219 -87.03 44.52 10.50
C SER A 219 -87.34 44.05 11.91
N HIS A 220 -86.78 44.68 12.95
CA HIS A 220 -87.12 44.38 14.35
C HIS A 220 -88.59 44.65 14.65
N ALA A 221 -89.13 45.80 14.23
CA ALA A 221 -90.54 46.12 14.43
C ALA A 221 -91.48 45.14 13.70
N LEU A 222 -91.13 44.71 12.49
CA LEU A 222 -91.87 43.67 11.76
C LEU A 222 -91.74 42.32 12.44
N LYS A 223 -90.56 41.95 12.94
CA LYS A 223 -90.33 40.71 13.70
C LYS A 223 -91.16 40.69 14.98
N ASP A 224 -91.26 41.81 15.70
CA ASP A 224 -92.10 41.93 16.89
C ASP A 224 -93.59 41.88 16.56
N LYS A 225 -94.02 42.50 15.46
CA LYS A 225 -95.40 42.37 14.95
C LYS A 225 -95.71 40.93 14.56
N MET A 226 -94.79 40.25 13.86
CA MET A 226 -94.93 38.84 13.51
C MET A 226 -94.97 37.95 14.76
N LYS A 227 -94.16 38.25 15.78
CA LYS A 227 -94.19 37.54 17.07
C LYS A 227 -95.52 37.75 17.78
N LYS A 228 -96.05 38.97 17.83
CA LYS A 228 -97.39 39.26 18.37
C LYS A 228 -98.50 38.57 17.58
N ILE A 229 -98.41 38.55 16.25
CA ILE A 229 -99.36 37.80 15.41
C ILE A 229 -99.25 36.30 15.71
N ALA A 230 -98.04 35.75 15.81
CA ALA A 230 -97.84 34.34 16.19
C ALA A 230 -98.36 34.02 17.60
N GLU A 231 -98.24 34.95 18.56
CA GLU A 231 -98.80 34.81 19.92
C GLU A 231 -100.34 34.90 19.93
N ILE A 232 -100.95 35.69 19.03
CA ILE A 232 -102.43 35.76 18.85
C ILE A 232 -102.95 34.55 18.06
N CYS A 233 -102.16 34.07 17.10
CA CYS A 233 -102.46 32.93 16.24
C CYS A 233 -101.96 31.60 16.82
N GLY A 234 -101.73 31.51 18.14
CA GLY A 234 -101.34 30.27 18.81
C GLY A 234 -102.30 29.13 18.49
N GLU A 235 -101.90 28.30 17.53
CA GLU A 235 -101.25 27.00 17.80
C GLU A 235 -99.79 27.02 17.32
#